data_AF-A0A7S1GNI5-F1
#
_entry.id   AF-A0A7S1GNI5-F1
#
_cell.length_a   1.000
_cell.length_b   1.000
_cell.length_c   1.000
_cell.angle_alpha   90.00
_cell.angle_beta   90.00
_cell.angle_gamma   90.00
#
_symmetry.space_group_name_H-M   'P 1'
#
loop_
_entity.id
_entity.type
_entity.pdbx_description
1 polymer ?
#
loop_
_entity_poly.entity_id
_entity_poly.type
_entity_poly.pdbx_seq_one_letter_code
_entity_poly.pdbx_strand_id
1 'polypeptide(L)'
;ATVRAPIPPVPPPRELEGPLIEILLDDKMISSATVRALGDQGINTDEFREKVVDYRRRASKSFASRCQWQRNTVTDEYFFDLTSYATWRAAADILGDYLLRDKFVRDIGRRIYESVVEKALVPRATTDSQAPLTSSAKSAFALLQMFLESGFFSAFEVVDDGGAQSSSLFDALDDDDFLNGGSVNCIFRILDPATLRASLQITGERSRFSPEFVGTTLCAMWESVGVHSTYETYFVDDQYRPNPKDFFPHEQWLQFTLSKR
;
A
#
# COMPACT_ATOMS: atom_id res chain seq x y z
N ALA A 1 -14.24 36.61 -8.84
CA ALA A 1 -13.11 35.72 -9.19
C ALA A 1 -13.00 34.68 -8.09
N THR A 2 -13.19 33.40 -8.40
CA THR A 2 -12.96 32.31 -7.44
C THR A 2 -11.46 32.25 -7.16
N VAL A 3 -11.07 32.58 -5.94
CA VAL A 3 -9.68 32.45 -5.49
C VAL A 3 -9.34 30.97 -5.56
N ARG A 4 -8.44 30.58 -6.46
CA ARG A 4 -7.93 29.20 -6.49
C ARG A 4 -7.07 29.01 -5.24
N ALA A 5 -7.31 27.94 -4.49
CA ALA A 5 -6.40 27.53 -3.45
C ALA A 5 -5.00 27.31 -4.08
N PRO A 6 -3.92 27.78 -3.44
CA PRO A 6 -2.58 27.58 -3.96
C PRO A 6 -2.27 26.07 -4.02
N ILE A 7 -1.63 25.63 -5.10
CA ILE A 7 -1.12 24.26 -5.17
C ILE A 7 -0.02 24.14 -4.12
N PRO A 8 -0.10 23.19 -3.17
CA PRO A 8 0.93 23.03 -2.16
C PRO A 8 2.28 22.69 -2.83
N PRO A 9 3.40 23.15 -2.27
CA PRO A 9 4.70 22.84 -2.80
C PRO A 9 4.92 21.33 -2.80
N VAL A 10 5.48 20.81 -3.88
CA VAL A 10 5.84 19.41 -3.97
C VAL A 10 7.01 19.15 -3.00
N PRO A 11 6.92 18.13 -2.11
CA PRO A 11 8.02 17.81 -1.21
C PRO A 11 9.31 17.49 -1.98
N PRO A 12 10.49 17.83 -1.44
CA PRO A 12 11.73 17.33 -2.02
C PRO A 12 11.74 15.78 -2.00
N PRO A 13 12.43 15.13 -2.94
CA PRO A 13 12.55 13.67 -2.94
C PRO A 13 13.15 13.18 -1.62
N ARG A 14 12.55 12.16 -1.02
CA ARG A 14 13.15 11.41 0.10
C ARG A 14 13.85 10.16 -0.42
N GLU A 15 14.89 9.74 0.30
CA GLU A 15 15.52 8.44 0.07
C GLU A 15 14.72 7.36 0.82
N LEU A 16 14.30 6.32 0.10
CA LEU A 16 13.68 5.13 0.63
C LEU A 16 14.78 4.14 1.01
N GLU A 17 14.73 3.64 2.24
CA GLU A 17 15.85 2.94 2.86
C GLU A 17 15.48 1.56 3.41
N GLY A 18 16.51 0.77 3.66
CA GLY A 18 16.39 -0.51 4.35
C GLY A 18 15.93 -1.67 3.46
N PRO A 19 15.92 -2.88 4.05
CA PRO A 19 15.67 -4.12 3.32
C PRO A 19 14.23 -4.25 2.81
N LEU A 20 13.30 -3.42 3.29
CA LEU A 20 11.91 -3.42 2.83
C LEU A 20 11.81 -3.03 1.35
N ILE A 21 12.55 -2.02 0.91
CA ILE A 21 12.37 -1.45 -0.43
C ILE A 21 12.63 -2.50 -1.51
N GLU A 22 13.71 -3.26 -1.40
CA GLU A 22 14.04 -4.36 -2.33
C GLU A 22 13.01 -5.51 -2.31
N ILE A 23 12.30 -5.70 -1.19
CA ILE A 23 11.20 -6.67 -1.08
C ILE A 23 9.99 -6.13 -1.87
N LEU A 24 9.67 -4.84 -1.76
CA LEU A 24 8.54 -4.24 -2.46
C LEU A 24 8.77 -4.22 -3.97
N LEU A 25 9.90 -3.61 -4.39
CA LEU A 25 10.33 -3.42 -5.77
C LEU A 25 11.86 -3.42 -5.84
N ASP A 26 12.41 -4.01 -6.90
CA ASP A 26 13.84 -3.95 -7.18
C ASP A 26 14.07 -3.34 -8.57
N ASP A 27 15.19 -2.64 -8.77
CA ASP A 27 15.47 -1.89 -10.01
C ASP A 27 15.35 -2.75 -11.28
N LYS A 28 15.72 -4.03 -11.14
CA LYS A 28 15.78 -5.01 -12.23
C LYS A 28 14.47 -5.78 -12.39
N MET A 29 13.53 -5.63 -11.46
CA MET A 29 12.27 -6.35 -11.38
C MET A 29 12.47 -7.87 -11.44
N ILE A 30 13.42 -8.40 -10.68
CA ILE A 30 13.77 -9.83 -10.71
C ILE A 30 13.18 -10.60 -9.53
N SER A 31 13.28 -10.03 -8.33
CA SER A 31 13.10 -10.79 -7.08
C SER A 31 12.10 -10.18 -6.12
N SER A 32 11.57 -8.99 -6.42
CA SER A 32 10.55 -8.35 -5.60
C SER A 32 9.31 -9.21 -5.40
N ALA A 33 8.57 -8.94 -4.32
CA ALA A 33 7.30 -9.58 -3.99
C ALA A 33 6.33 -9.52 -5.18
N THR A 34 6.33 -8.40 -5.90
CA THR A 34 5.51 -8.19 -7.09
C THR A 34 5.82 -9.17 -8.23
N VAL A 35 7.10 -9.35 -8.57
CA VAL A 35 7.53 -10.25 -9.65
C VAL A 35 7.24 -11.69 -9.27
N ARG A 36 7.54 -12.05 -8.03
CA ARG A 36 7.28 -13.39 -7.49
C ARG A 36 5.78 -13.69 -7.46
N ALA A 37 4.92 -12.73 -7.10
CA ALA A 37 3.46 -12.91 -7.09
C ALA A 37 2.90 -13.24 -8.48
N LEU A 38 3.42 -12.60 -9.54
CA LEU A 38 3.07 -12.96 -10.92
C LEU A 38 3.58 -14.34 -11.31
N GLY A 39 4.83 -14.65 -10.98
CA GLY A 39 5.45 -15.95 -11.30
C GLY A 39 4.66 -17.14 -10.75
N ASP A 40 4.13 -17.04 -9.53
CA ASP A 40 3.29 -18.09 -8.92
C ASP A 40 1.94 -18.28 -9.61
N GLN A 41 1.49 -17.29 -10.38
CA GLN A 41 0.30 -17.42 -11.23
C GLN A 41 0.63 -17.98 -12.63
N GLY A 42 1.87 -18.45 -12.83
CA GLY A 42 2.34 -19.01 -14.10
C GLY A 42 2.61 -17.96 -15.18
N ILE A 43 2.66 -16.68 -14.81
CA ILE A 43 2.94 -15.59 -15.75
C ILE A 43 4.43 -15.54 -16.10
N ASN A 44 4.74 -15.34 -17.37
CA ASN A 44 6.11 -15.13 -17.82
C ASN A 44 6.68 -13.82 -17.26
N THR A 45 7.60 -13.94 -16.30
CA THR A 45 8.22 -12.78 -15.64
C THR A 45 9.12 -11.98 -16.59
N ASP A 46 9.64 -12.58 -17.66
CA ASP A 46 10.49 -11.86 -18.62
C ASP A 46 9.67 -10.87 -19.44
N GLU A 47 8.52 -11.31 -19.98
CA GLU A 47 7.57 -10.44 -20.68
C GLU A 47 7.05 -9.31 -19.77
N PHE A 48 6.76 -9.65 -18.51
CA PHE A 48 6.37 -8.67 -17.51
C PHE A 48 7.43 -7.57 -17.33
N ARG A 49 8.69 -7.96 -17.14
CA ARG A 49 9.80 -7.00 -16.98
C ARG A 49 9.96 -6.07 -18.19
N GLU A 50 9.86 -6.61 -19.40
CA GLU A 50 9.92 -5.81 -20.62
C GLU A 50 8.79 -4.77 -20.68
N LYS A 51 7.56 -5.18 -20.34
CA LYS A 51 6.42 -4.25 -20.23
C LYS A 51 6.65 -3.18 -19.18
N VAL A 52 7.20 -3.53 -18.01
CA VAL A 52 7.53 -2.55 -16.95
C VAL A 52 8.54 -1.52 -17.44
N VAL A 53 9.61 -1.94 -18.13
CA VAL A 53 10.59 -1.02 -18.72
C VAL A 53 9.94 -0.09 -19.75
N ASP A 54 9.07 -0.62 -20.61
CA ASP A 54 8.37 0.18 -21.61
C ASP A 54 7.41 1.21 -20.96
N TYR A 55 6.63 0.81 -19.95
CA TYR A 55 5.77 1.72 -19.21
C TYR A 55 6.56 2.81 -18.47
N ARG A 56 7.67 2.46 -17.81
CA ARG A 56 8.58 3.45 -17.17
C ARG A 56 9.03 4.49 -18.19
N ARG A 57 9.50 4.06 -19.37
CA ARG A 57 9.95 4.94 -20.45
C ARG A 57 8.84 5.88 -20.94
N ARG A 58 7.63 5.34 -21.17
CA ARG A 58 6.49 6.13 -21.68
C ARG A 58 5.97 7.14 -20.66
N ALA A 59 5.91 6.76 -19.39
CA ALA A 59 5.36 7.60 -18.31
C ALA A 59 6.38 8.56 -17.68
N SER A 60 7.69 8.32 -17.88
CA SER A 60 8.79 9.07 -17.27
C SER A 60 8.61 10.59 -17.37
N LYS A 61 8.35 11.13 -18.57
CA LYS A 61 8.17 12.59 -18.76
C LYS A 61 6.99 13.14 -17.95
N SER A 62 5.90 12.39 -17.81
CA SER A 62 4.71 12.81 -17.05
C SER A 62 5.03 12.87 -15.54
N PHE A 63 5.66 11.83 -14.99
CA PHE A 63 6.04 11.78 -13.58
C PHE A 63 7.10 12.85 -13.25
N ALA A 64 8.12 13.00 -14.10
CA ALA A 64 9.19 13.98 -13.93
C ALA A 64 8.72 15.44 -14.01
N SER A 65 7.57 15.70 -14.65
CA SER A 65 7.01 17.05 -14.79
C SER A 65 6.54 17.64 -13.46
N ARG A 66 6.21 16.79 -12.48
CA ARG A 66 5.77 17.23 -11.14
C ARG A 66 6.91 17.26 -10.14
N CYS A 67 7.75 16.23 -10.12
CA CYS A 67 9.00 16.26 -9.37
C CYS A 67 10.05 15.43 -10.11
N GLN A 68 11.25 15.98 -10.23
CA GLN A 68 12.38 15.23 -10.77
C GLN A 68 12.94 14.33 -9.67
N TRP A 69 13.06 13.04 -9.97
CA TRP A 69 13.89 12.14 -9.18
C TRP A 69 15.37 12.47 -9.43
N GLN A 70 16.17 12.29 -8.40
CA GLN A 70 17.61 12.53 -8.43
C GLN A 70 18.35 11.29 -8.92
N ARG A 71 17.83 10.09 -8.63
CA ARG A 71 18.43 8.81 -9.01
C ARG A 71 17.42 7.94 -9.74
N ASN A 72 17.89 7.20 -10.74
CA ASN A 72 17.09 6.19 -11.45
C ASN A 72 17.08 4.86 -10.68
N THR A 73 16.79 4.91 -9.38
CA THR A 73 16.79 3.75 -8.49
C THR A 73 15.54 3.75 -7.62
N VAL A 74 15.04 2.58 -7.25
CA VAL A 74 13.86 2.41 -6.36
C VAL A 74 14.07 2.98 -4.95
N THR A 75 15.29 3.38 -4.60
CA THR A 75 15.56 4.14 -3.37
C THR A 75 15.21 5.62 -3.49
N ASP A 76 14.94 6.15 -4.68
CA ASP A 76 14.40 7.50 -4.85
C ASP A 76 12.87 7.42 -4.88
N GLU A 77 12.19 8.13 -3.98
CA GLU A 77 10.73 8.08 -3.86
C GLU A 77 10.01 8.30 -5.20
N TYR A 78 10.40 9.30 -5.99
CA TYR A 78 9.69 9.62 -7.23
C TYR A 78 9.99 8.63 -8.35
N PHE A 79 11.16 8.00 -8.32
CA PHE A 79 11.45 6.89 -9.22
C PHE A 79 10.76 5.59 -8.77
N PHE A 80 10.61 5.36 -7.46
CA PHE A 80 9.82 4.27 -6.89
C PHE A 80 8.35 4.41 -7.27
N ASP A 81 7.79 5.60 -7.19
CA ASP A 81 6.41 5.93 -7.60
C ASP A 81 6.18 5.60 -9.09
N LEU A 82 7.06 6.10 -9.99
CA LEU A 82 7.03 5.76 -11.41
C LEU A 82 7.15 4.25 -11.66
N THR A 83 8.04 3.58 -10.92
CA THR A 83 8.26 2.13 -11.06
C THR A 83 7.04 1.36 -10.58
N SER A 84 6.41 1.76 -9.49
CA SER A 84 5.15 1.22 -8.98
C SER A 84 4.04 1.37 -10.01
N TYR A 85 3.89 2.56 -10.60
CA TYR A 85 2.93 2.80 -11.69
C TYR A 85 3.16 1.81 -12.85
N ALA A 86 4.39 1.74 -13.35
CA ALA A 86 4.72 0.89 -14.49
C ALA A 86 4.50 -0.60 -14.20
N THR A 87 4.81 -1.02 -12.97
CA THR A 87 4.61 -2.38 -12.45
C THR A 87 3.15 -2.76 -12.49
N TRP A 88 2.26 -1.94 -11.93
CA TRP A 88 0.83 -2.22 -11.92
C TRP A 88 0.21 -2.11 -13.30
N ARG A 89 0.64 -1.16 -14.15
CA ARG A 89 0.17 -1.09 -15.54
C ARG A 89 0.55 -2.33 -16.35
N ALA A 90 1.78 -2.82 -16.20
CA ALA A 90 2.21 -4.06 -16.85
C ALA A 90 1.41 -5.26 -16.33
N ALA A 91 1.14 -5.33 -15.02
CA ALA A 91 0.33 -6.39 -14.44
C ALA A 91 -1.13 -6.31 -14.92
N ALA A 92 -1.73 -5.12 -15.04
CA ALA A 92 -3.08 -4.92 -15.58
C ALA A 92 -3.23 -5.43 -17.03
N ASP A 93 -2.21 -5.20 -17.87
CA ASP A 93 -2.19 -5.66 -19.26
C ASP A 93 -2.14 -7.18 -19.38
N ILE A 94 -1.52 -7.86 -18.41
CA ILE A 94 -1.33 -9.31 -18.42
C ILE A 94 -2.50 -10.02 -17.72
N LEU A 95 -2.93 -9.49 -16.57
CA LEU A 95 -4.01 -10.06 -15.77
C LEU A 95 -5.35 -9.51 -16.28
N GLY A 96 -5.97 -10.23 -17.22
CA GLY A 96 -7.21 -9.78 -17.86
C GLY A 96 -8.50 -9.88 -17.03
N ASP A 97 -8.51 -10.69 -15.96
CA ASP A 97 -9.68 -10.89 -15.09
C ASP A 97 -9.46 -10.33 -13.67
N TYR A 98 -10.55 -9.86 -13.06
CA TYR A 98 -10.57 -9.24 -11.73
C TYR A 98 -10.17 -10.21 -10.62
N LEU A 99 -10.51 -11.51 -10.73
CA LEU A 99 -10.12 -12.50 -9.71
C LEU A 99 -8.60 -12.71 -9.68
N LEU A 100 -7.95 -12.75 -10.85
CA LEU A 100 -6.49 -12.87 -10.93
C LEU A 100 -5.79 -11.63 -10.37
N ARG A 101 -6.35 -10.44 -10.62
CA ARG A 101 -5.88 -9.17 -10.10
C ARG A 101 -5.98 -9.10 -8.58
N ASP A 102 -7.13 -9.48 -8.00
CA ASP A 102 -7.31 -9.53 -6.55
C ASP A 102 -6.36 -10.53 -5.90
N LYS A 103 -6.26 -11.75 -6.48
CA LYS A 103 -5.28 -12.76 -6.05
C LYS A 103 -3.85 -12.22 -6.09
N PHE A 104 -3.47 -11.53 -7.16
CA PHE A 104 -2.15 -10.94 -7.31
C PHE A 104 -1.84 -9.91 -6.21
N VAL A 105 -2.77 -9.00 -5.92
CA VAL A 105 -2.59 -8.02 -4.84
C VAL A 105 -2.45 -8.73 -3.49
N ARG A 106 -3.30 -9.71 -3.18
CA ARG A 106 -3.22 -10.52 -1.95
C ARG A 106 -1.90 -11.30 -1.86
N ASP A 107 -1.43 -11.87 -2.97
CA ASP A 107 -0.15 -12.59 -3.05
C ASP A 107 1.04 -11.67 -2.76
N ILE A 108 1.01 -10.41 -3.23
CA ILE A 108 2.04 -9.41 -2.89
C ILE A 108 2.10 -9.21 -1.38
N GLY A 109 0.96 -8.96 -0.73
CA GLY A 109 0.93 -8.75 0.71
C GLY A 109 1.44 -9.94 1.51
N ARG A 110 1.05 -11.16 1.12
CA ARG A 110 1.56 -12.40 1.74
C ARG A 110 3.06 -12.51 1.62
N ARG A 111 3.61 -12.27 0.43
CA ARG A 111 5.05 -12.34 0.18
C ARG A 111 5.84 -11.29 0.94
N ILE A 112 5.32 -10.07 1.03
CA ILE A 112 5.95 -9.01 1.83
C ILE A 112 5.97 -9.47 3.29
N TYR A 113 4.82 -9.84 3.85
CA TYR A 113 4.70 -10.27 5.24
C TYR A 113 5.63 -11.43 5.57
N GLU A 114 5.64 -12.48 4.75
CA GLU A 114 6.54 -13.63 4.90
C GLU A 114 8.01 -13.19 4.85
N SER A 115 8.39 -12.37 3.88
CA SER A 115 9.77 -11.92 3.71
C SER A 115 10.26 -11.07 4.88
N VAL A 116 9.41 -10.18 5.42
CA VAL A 116 9.79 -9.31 6.54
C VAL A 116 9.87 -10.08 7.85
N VAL A 117 9.06 -11.12 8.02
CA VAL A 117 9.15 -12.04 9.16
C VAL A 117 10.38 -12.94 9.05
N GLU A 118 10.66 -13.52 7.89
CA GLU A 118 11.84 -14.37 7.65
C GLU A 118 13.15 -13.61 7.86
N LYS A 119 13.19 -12.34 7.47
CA LYS A 119 14.33 -11.44 7.70
C LYS A 119 14.38 -10.83 9.10
N ALA A 120 13.45 -11.22 9.99
CA ALA A 120 13.32 -10.71 11.35
C ALA A 120 13.21 -9.17 11.44
N LEU A 121 12.60 -8.54 10.43
CA LEU A 121 12.31 -7.09 10.43
C LEU A 121 11.09 -6.77 11.29
N VAL A 122 10.14 -7.71 11.38
CA VAL A 122 8.99 -7.64 12.27
C VAL A 122 8.79 -9.00 12.95
N PRO A 123 8.25 -9.03 14.18
CA PRO A 123 7.90 -10.29 14.82
C PRO A 123 6.77 -10.97 14.05
N ARG A 124 6.84 -12.31 13.96
CA ARG A 124 5.72 -13.12 13.49
C ARG A 124 4.53 -12.91 14.43
N ALA A 125 3.34 -12.72 13.88
CA ALA A 125 2.12 -12.72 14.66
C ALA A 125 1.87 -14.15 15.18
N THR A 126 1.72 -14.32 16.48
CA THR A 126 1.63 -15.64 17.13
C THR A 126 0.25 -15.87 17.78
N THR A 127 -0.74 -15.06 17.44
CA THR A 127 -2.05 -15.11 18.08
C THR A 127 -2.86 -16.29 17.56
N ASP A 128 -3.59 -16.96 18.46
CA ASP A 128 -4.58 -17.96 18.09
C ASP A 128 -5.74 -17.26 17.35
N SER A 129 -6.40 -17.98 16.44
CA SER A 129 -7.66 -17.58 15.80
C SER A 129 -8.79 -17.21 16.78
N GLN A 130 -8.68 -17.64 18.04
CA GLN A 130 -9.61 -17.29 19.12
C GLN A 130 -9.08 -16.17 20.04
N ALA A 131 -7.92 -15.59 19.73
CA ALA A 131 -7.38 -14.49 20.51
C ALA A 131 -8.19 -13.19 20.25
N PRO A 132 -8.25 -12.27 21.23
CA PRO A 132 -8.85 -10.95 21.04
C PRO A 132 -8.10 -10.15 19.96
N LEU A 133 -8.78 -9.27 19.22
CA LEU A 133 -8.16 -8.41 18.20
C LEU A 133 -7.08 -7.51 18.77
N THR A 134 -7.25 -7.02 20.01
CA THR A 134 -6.25 -6.22 20.72
C THR A 134 -4.87 -6.89 20.78
N SER A 135 -4.82 -8.23 20.76
CA SER A 135 -3.56 -8.99 20.73
C SER A 135 -2.77 -8.82 19.42
N SER A 136 -3.44 -8.48 18.31
CA SER A 136 -2.82 -8.25 17.00
C SER A 136 -2.27 -6.83 16.80
N ALA A 137 -2.68 -5.87 17.66
CA ALA A 137 -2.36 -4.46 17.49
C ALA A 137 -0.85 -4.18 17.46
N LYS A 138 -0.06 -4.88 18.30
CA LYS A 138 1.40 -4.74 18.31
C LYS A 138 2.04 -5.17 16.99
N SER A 139 1.52 -6.22 16.35
CA SER A 139 2.02 -6.70 15.05
C SER A 139 1.64 -5.72 13.92
N ALA A 140 0.44 -5.15 13.96
CA ALA A 140 0.02 -4.10 13.02
C ALA A 140 0.92 -2.86 13.13
N PHE A 141 1.16 -2.36 14.36
CA PHE A 141 2.04 -1.23 14.59
C PHE A 141 3.49 -1.51 14.22
N ALA A 142 4.01 -2.72 14.46
CA ALA A 142 5.36 -3.09 14.04
C ALA A 142 5.53 -3.04 12.52
N LEU A 143 4.53 -3.49 11.75
CA LEU A 143 4.54 -3.37 10.29
C LEU A 143 4.52 -1.92 9.84
N LEU A 144 3.61 -1.10 10.38
CA LEU A 144 3.52 0.32 10.04
C LEU A 144 4.80 1.07 10.39
N GLN A 145 5.39 0.78 11.56
CA GLN A 145 6.65 1.36 11.97
C GLN A 145 7.80 0.99 11.02
N MET A 146 7.86 -0.25 10.54
CA MET A 146 8.85 -0.67 9.54
C MET A 146 8.69 0.11 8.22
N PHE A 147 7.47 0.32 7.73
CA PHE A 147 7.22 1.15 6.54
C PHE A 147 7.58 2.63 6.77
N LEU A 148 7.32 3.15 7.98
CA LEU A 148 7.71 4.52 8.35
C LEU A 148 9.23 4.68 8.32
N GLU A 149 9.95 3.75 8.94
CA GLU A 149 11.41 3.76 9.05
C GLU A 149 12.10 3.56 7.71
N SER A 150 11.46 2.87 6.76
CA SER A 150 11.97 2.76 5.38
C SER A 150 11.76 4.03 4.56
N GLY A 151 11.11 5.05 5.13
CA GLY A 151 10.71 6.27 4.41
C GLY A 151 9.57 6.06 3.42
N PHE A 152 8.84 4.94 3.48
CA PHE A 152 7.77 4.66 2.51
C PHE A 152 6.58 5.64 2.63
N PHE A 153 6.34 6.17 3.82
CA PHE A 153 5.41 7.28 4.07
C PHE A 153 5.99 8.20 5.14
N SER A 154 5.47 9.43 5.26
CA SER A 154 6.00 10.44 6.19
C SER A 154 5.48 10.26 7.62
N ALA A 155 4.27 9.74 7.77
CA ALA A 155 3.63 9.46 9.05
C ALA A 155 2.42 8.53 8.87
N PHE A 156 1.94 7.97 9.99
CA PHE A 156 0.67 7.25 10.03
C PHE A 156 -0.09 7.53 11.34
N GLU A 157 -1.40 7.44 11.28
CA GLU A 157 -2.31 7.59 12.43
C GLU A 157 -3.38 6.51 12.39
N VAL A 158 -3.84 6.09 13.57
CA VAL A 158 -5.11 5.35 13.69
C VAL A 158 -6.21 6.39 13.86
N VAL A 159 -7.29 6.25 13.11
CA VAL A 159 -8.44 7.14 13.17
C VAL A 159 -9.70 6.35 13.48
N ASP A 160 -10.59 6.95 14.26
CA ASP A 160 -11.92 6.42 14.54
C ASP A 160 -12.88 6.64 13.36
N ASP A 161 -14.11 6.12 13.46
CA ASP A 161 -15.15 6.28 12.44
C ASP A 161 -15.52 7.76 12.17
N GLY A 162 -15.24 8.65 13.12
CA GLY A 162 -15.42 10.10 12.99
C GLY A 162 -14.24 10.81 12.32
N GLY A 163 -13.16 10.10 12.00
CA GLY A 163 -11.91 10.64 11.46
C GLY A 163 -11.03 11.33 12.51
N ALA A 164 -11.34 11.19 13.80
CA ALA A 164 -10.50 11.72 14.88
C ALA A 164 -9.40 10.72 15.23
N GLN A 165 -8.24 11.23 15.65
CA GLN A 165 -7.11 10.39 16.03
C GLN A 165 -7.48 9.51 17.23
N SER A 166 -7.32 8.20 17.06
CA SER A 166 -7.49 7.22 18.13
C SER A 166 -6.16 6.90 18.81
N SER A 167 -6.21 6.68 20.13
CA SER A 167 -5.05 6.26 20.94
C SER A 167 -4.77 4.75 20.89
N SER A 168 -5.74 3.96 20.44
CA SER A 168 -5.66 2.49 20.37
C SER A 168 -6.24 1.99 19.05
N LEU A 169 -5.71 0.87 18.56
CA LEU A 169 -6.23 0.24 17.34
C LEU A 169 -7.55 -0.49 17.58
N PHE A 170 -7.65 -1.18 18.72
CA PHE A 170 -8.83 -1.91 19.17
C PHE A 170 -9.01 -1.71 20.67
N ASP A 171 -10.23 -1.85 21.16
CA ASP A 171 -10.57 -1.88 22.58
C ASP A 171 -11.33 -3.15 22.99
N ALA A 172 -11.85 -3.17 24.22
CA ALA A 172 -12.56 -4.34 24.75
C ALA A 172 -13.92 -4.58 24.07
N LEU A 173 -14.58 -3.54 23.56
CA LEU A 173 -15.84 -3.68 22.82
C LEU A 173 -15.59 -4.30 21.45
N ASP A 174 -14.51 -3.89 20.78
CA ASP A 174 -14.07 -4.51 19.53
C ASP A 174 -13.77 -6.01 19.73
N ASP A 175 -13.08 -6.34 20.82
CA ASP A 175 -12.79 -7.73 21.18
C ASP A 175 -14.08 -8.54 21.40
N ASP A 176 -15.04 -8.00 22.15
CA ASP A 176 -16.33 -8.65 22.40
C ASP A 176 -17.12 -8.86 21.10
N ASP A 177 -17.23 -7.83 20.24
CA ASP A 177 -17.92 -7.93 18.96
C ASP A 177 -17.25 -8.96 18.06
N PHE A 178 -15.93 -8.92 17.92
CA PHE A 178 -15.16 -9.87 17.11
C PHE A 178 -15.30 -11.31 17.63
N LEU A 179 -15.19 -11.52 18.94
CA LEU A 179 -15.26 -12.85 19.54
C LEU A 179 -16.64 -13.48 19.39
N ASN A 180 -17.69 -12.66 19.38
CA ASN A 180 -19.08 -13.06 19.14
C ASN A 180 -19.44 -13.22 17.65
N GLY A 181 -18.47 -13.11 16.74
CA GLY A 181 -18.67 -13.29 15.29
C GLY A 181 -19.15 -12.04 14.56
N GLY A 182 -19.10 -10.88 15.21
CA GLY A 182 -19.27 -9.58 14.58
C GLY A 182 -18.11 -9.21 13.66
N SER A 183 -18.21 -8.03 13.06
CA SER A 183 -17.15 -7.43 12.25
C SER A 183 -16.71 -6.12 12.90
N VAL A 184 -15.39 -5.93 12.97
CA VAL A 184 -14.77 -4.73 13.54
C VAL A 184 -14.12 -3.93 12.43
N ASN A 185 -14.33 -2.62 12.42
CA ASN A 185 -13.67 -1.73 11.47
C ASN A 185 -12.49 -1.04 12.14
N CYS A 186 -11.43 -0.81 11.36
CA CYS A 186 -10.35 0.08 11.79
C CYS A 186 -9.79 0.84 10.60
N ILE A 187 -9.31 2.06 10.84
CA ILE A 187 -8.86 2.95 9.79
C ILE A 187 -7.45 3.44 10.10
N PHE A 188 -6.56 3.31 9.11
CA PHE A 188 -5.23 3.91 9.15
C PHE A 188 -5.16 5.06 8.17
N ARG A 189 -4.73 6.23 8.64
CA ARG A 189 -4.40 7.38 7.82
C ARG A 189 -2.89 7.37 7.56
N ILE A 190 -2.50 7.26 6.30
CA ILE A 190 -1.10 7.25 5.85
C ILE A 190 -0.80 8.58 5.14
N LEU A 191 0.24 9.28 5.57
CA LEU A 191 0.63 10.59 5.03
C LEU A 191 1.77 10.45 4.03
N ASP A 192 1.60 11.11 2.88
CA ASP A 192 2.54 11.14 1.75
C ASP A 192 3.13 9.77 1.39
N PRO A 193 2.34 8.73 1.04
CA PRO A 193 2.91 7.44 0.67
C PRO A 193 3.70 7.52 -0.66
N ALA A 194 4.78 6.75 -0.76
CA ALA A 194 5.70 6.74 -1.90
C ALA A 194 5.06 6.27 -3.22
N THR A 195 3.85 5.71 -3.17
CA THR A 195 3.07 5.25 -4.33
C THR A 195 1.88 6.14 -4.66
N LEU A 196 1.73 7.28 -3.98
CA LEU A 196 0.51 8.09 -4.03
C LEU A 196 0.12 8.46 -5.46
N ARG A 197 1.07 8.96 -6.28
CA ARG A 197 0.72 9.41 -7.63
C ARG A 197 0.49 8.24 -8.57
N ALA A 198 1.24 7.15 -8.43
CA ALA A 198 1.00 5.93 -9.16
C ALA A 198 -0.43 5.43 -8.92
N SER A 199 -0.86 5.39 -7.66
CA SER A 199 -2.23 5.00 -7.27
C SER A 199 -3.28 5.92 -7.88
N LEU A 200 -3.05 7.24 -7.90
CA LEU A 200 -3.98 8.20 -8.52
C LEU A 200 -4.03 8.14 -10.05
N GLN A 201 -2.98 7.64 -10.70
CA GLN A 201 -2.94 7.52 -12.17
C GLN A 201 -3.46 6.18 -12.68
N ILE A 202 -3.47 5.15 -11.83
CA ILE A 202 -4.10 3.86 -12.15
C ILE A 202 -5.61 4.03 -11.95
N THR A 203 -6.24 4.62 -12.96
CA THR A 203 -7.69 4.85 -13.02
C THR A 203 -8.34 3.90 -14.01
N GLY A 204 -9.61 3.59 -13.83
CA GLY A 204 -10.40 2.77 -14.75
C GLY A 204 -10.20 1.25 -14.61
N GLU A 205 -9.23 0.81 -13.83
CA GLU A 205 -9.11 -0.59 -13.41
C GLU A 205 -10.20 -0.84 -12.34
N ARG A 206 -11.35 -1.43 -12.72
CA ARG A 206 -12.46 -1.74 -11.78
C ARG A 206 -12.05 -2.85 -10.80
N SER A 207 -11.25 -2.53 -9.80
CA SER A 207 -10.74 -3.46 -8.79
C SER A 207 -9.91 -2.65 -7.78
N ARG A 208 -9.65 -3.20 -6.59
CA ARG A 208 -8.66 -2.70 -5.61
C ARG A 208 -7.21 -2.85 -6.13
N PHE A 209 -7.00 -2.55 -7.40
CA PHE A 209 -5.80 -2.83 -8.17
C PHE A 209 -4.99 -1.56 -8.36
N SER A 210 -4.35 -1.14 -7.29
CA SER A 210 -3.42 -0.01 -7.20
C SER A 210 -2.17 -0.45 -6.45
N PRO A 211 -1.04 0.28 -6.57
CA PRO A 211 0.20 0.02 -5.85
C PRO A 211 0.06 0.30 -4.35
N GLU A 212 -0.71 -0.57 -3.70
CA GLU A 212 -0.98 -0.57 -2.28
C GLU A 212 -0.25 -1.72 -1.62
N PHE A 213 0.86 -1.40 -0.95
CA PHE A 213 1.72 -2.39 -0.28
C PHE A 213 1.40 -2.54 1.20
N VAL A 214 1.00 -1.46 1.88
CA VAL A 214 0.78 -1.43 3.33
C VAL A 214 -0.49 -2.21 3.64
N GLY A 215 -1.58 -1.89 2.95
CA GLY A 215 -2.89 -2.46 3.21
C GLY A 215 -2.92 -3.96 3.01
N THR A 216 -2.38 -4.43 1.89
CA THR A 216 -2.32 -5.87 1.60
C THR A 216 -1.36 -6.63 2.54
N THR A 217 -0.32 -5.99 3.06
CA THR A 217 0.60 -6.62 4.02
C THR A 217 -0.05 -6.75 5.40
N LEU A 218 -0.81 -5.74 5.84
CA LEU A 218 -1.63 -5.83 7.06
C LEU A 218 -2.68 -6.93 6.95
N CYS A 219 -3.36 -7.04 5.80
CA CYS A 219 -4.28 -8.14 5.52
C CYS A 219 -3.61 -9.51 5.68
N ALA A 220 -2.43 -9.69 5.08
CA ALA A 220 -1.69 -10.95 5.18
C ALA A 220 -1.28 -11.28 6.62
N MET A 221 -0.91 -10.28 7.41
CA MET A 221 -0.60 -10.44 8.84
C MET A 221 -1.82 -10.95 9.62
N TRP A 222 -2.98 -10.33 9.45
CA TRP A 222 -4.23 -10.78 10.08
C TRP A 222 -4.67 -12.17 9.60
N GLU A 223 -4.59 -12.44 8.31
CA GLU A 223 -4.91 -13.76 7.75
C GLU A 223 -4.01 -14.85 8.31
N SER A 224 -2.74 -14.55 8.60
CA SER A 224 -1.79 -15.50 9.19
C SER A 224 -2.18 -15.97 10.60
N VAL A 225 -3.05 -15.21 11.28
CA VAL A 225 -3.58 -15.53 12.62
C VAL A 225 -5.08 -15.84 12.59
N GLY A 226 -5.63 -16.18 11.43
CA GLY A 226 -7.00 -16.65 11.28
C GLY A 226 -8.07 -15.56 11.24
N VAL A 227 -7.67 -14.29 11.09
CA VAL A 227 -8.61 -13.16 10.93
C VAL A 227 -8.90 -12.96 9.44
N HIS A 228 -10.17 -12.98 9.05
CA HIS A 228 -10.57 -12.55 7.72
C HIS A 228 -10.52 -11.03 7.63
N SER A 229 -9.89 -10.49 6.60
CA SER A 229 -9.73 -9.05 6.42
C SER A 229 -10.06 -8.62 4.99
N THR A 230 -10.78 -7.51 4.89
CA THR A 230 -10.95 -6.77 3.63
C THR A 230 -10.63 -5.31 3.89
N TYR A 231 -10.25 -4.55 2.86
CA TYR A 231 -9.96 -3.14 3.04
C TYR A 231 -10.26 -2.31 1.81
N GLU A 232 -10.58 -1.05 2.02
CA GLU A 232 -10.76 -0.04 0.99
C GLU A 232 -9.73 1.07 1.14
N THR A 233 -9.45 1.73 0.03
CA THR A 233 -8.46 2.80 -0.05
C THR A 233 -9.17 4.08 -0.48
N TYR A 234 -8.99 5.13 0.30
CA TYR A 234 -9.48 6.46 0.02
C TYR A 234 -8.31 7.43 -0.07
N PHE A 235 -8.35 8.37 -1.01
CA PHE A 235 -7.37 9.45 -1.10
C PHE A 235 -8.03 10.74 -0.63
N VAL A 236 -7.43 11.42 0.35
CA VAL A 236 -8.02 12.60 0.99
C VAL A 236 -7.18 13.83 0.68
N ASP A 237 -7.89 14.88 0.22
CA ASP A 237 -7.38 16.25 0.08
C ASP A 237 -8.05 17.06 1.19
N ASP A 238 -7.25 17.62 2.09
CA ASP A 238 -7.70 18.44 3.22
C ASP A 238 -8.30 19.78 2.75
N GLN A 239 -8.06 20.15 1.50
CA GLN A 239 -8.58 21.36 0.90
C GLN A 239 -9.63 21.05 -0.16
N TYR A 240 -10.84 21.57 0.04
CA TYR A 240 -11.85 21.52 -1.01
C TYR A 240 -11.43 22.35 -2.22
N ARG A 241 -11.39 21.72 -3.39
CA ARG A 241 -11.04 22.34 -4.66
C ARG A 241 -12.19 22.17 -5.66
N PRO A 242 -12.79 23.28 -6.15
CA PRO A 242 -13.94 23.19 -7.06
C PRO A 242 -13.65 22.49 -8.39
N ASN A 243 -12.39 22.46 -8.81
CA ASN A 243 -11.95 21.80 -10.04
C ASN A 243 -11.28 20.46 -9.69
N PRO A 244 -11.86 19.32 -10.10
CA PRO A 244 -11.29 18.00 -9.82
C PRO A 244 -9.86 17.80 -10.33
N LYS A 245 -9.42 18.55 -11.35
CA LYS A 245 -8.03 18.49 -11.83
C LYS A 245 -7.02 19.06 -10.85
N ASP A 246 -7.49 19.88 -9.91
CA ASP A 246 -6.67 20.48 -8.87
C ASP A 246 -6.60 19.59 -7.62
N PHE A 247 -7.29 18.43 -7.62
CA PHE A 247 -7.21 17.42 -6.56
C PHE A 247 -5.75 17.02 -6.30
N PHE A 248 -5.31 17.22 -5.07
CA PHE A 248 -3.93 17.00 -4.64
C PHE A 248 -3.98 16.38 -3.25
N PRO A 249 -4.37 15.10 -3.16
CA PRO A 249 -4.35 14.42 -1.89
C PRO A 249 -2.90 14.30 -1.44
N HIS A 250 -2.72 14.33 -0.13
CA HIS A 250 -1.46 14.00 0.54
C HIS A 250 -1.69 12.86 1.55
N GLU A 251 -2.92 12.35 1.63
CA GLU A 251 -3.30 11.29 2.54
C GLU A 251 -3.91 10.11 1.79
N GLN A 252 -3.64 8.93 2.32
CA GLN A 252 -4.25 7.68 1.91
C GLN A 252 -4.83 6.99 3.15
N TRP A 253 -6.15 6.82 3.16
CA TRP A 253 -6.85 6.14 4.23
C TRP A 253 -7.08 4.69 3.85
N LEU A 254 -6.70 3.78 4.73
CA LEU A 254 -6.89 2.34 4.62
C LEU A 254 -7.94 1.94 5.63
N GLN A 255 -9.17 1.72 5.16
CA GLN A 255 -10.29 1.30 5.99
C GLN A 255 -10.44 -0.21 5.90
N PHE A 256 -10.24 -0.91 7.01
CA PHE A 256 -10.35 -2.35 7.12
C PHE A 256 -11.67 -2.74 7.75
N THR A 257 -12.17 -3.91 7.33
CA THR A 257 -13.19 -4.68 8.02
C THR A 257 -12.61 -6.04 8.37
N LEU A 258 -12.58 -6.36 9.66
CA LEU A 258 -12.02 -7.58 10.24
C LEU A 258 -13.13 -8.44 10.80
N SER A 259 -13.08 -9.75 10.54
CA SER A 259 -14.08 -10.72 11.01
C SER A 259 -13.45 -12.08 11.23
N LYS A 260 -14.11 -12.94 12.01
CA LYS A 260 -13.69 -14.35 12.12
C LYS A 260 -13.88 -15.06 10.78
N ARG A 261 -12.93 -15.93 10.46
CA ARG A 261 -13.02 -16.82 9.28
C ARG A 261 -14.01 -17.96 9.49
#